data_AF-A0A5J5JW24-F1
#
_entry.id   AF-A0A5J5JW24-F1
#
_cell.length_a   1.000
_cell.length_b   1.000
_cell.length_c   1.000
_cell.angle_alpha   90.00
_cell.angle_beta   90.00
_cell.angle_gamma   90.00
#
_symmetry.space_group_name_H-M   'P 1'
#
loop_
_entity.id
_entity.type
_entity.pdbx_description
1 polymer ?
#
loop_
_entity_poly.entity_id
_entity_poly.type
_entity_poly.pdbx_seq_one_letter_code
_entity_poly.pdbx_strand_id
1 'polypeptide(L)' 'MAPKTGARLVVAITPADVGERVTTRRRDPSGFRDAVGVLESWRDGVLTVRKRDGSLVEIAEETLAAAKVVPPRPPR' A
#
# COMPACT_ATOMS: atom_id res chain seq x y z
N MET A 1 -29.01 12.59 1.16
CA MET A 1 -27.61 12.31 1.51
C MET A 1 -27.36 10.84 1.22
N ALA A 2 -26.71 10.50 0.11
CA ALA A 2 -26.44 9.10 -0.23
C ALA A 2 -25.46 8.50 0.80
N PRO A 3 -25.66 7.25 1.26
CA PRO A 3 -24.69 6.61 2.14
C PRO A 3 -23.35 6.53 1.40
N LYS A 4 -22.29 7.06 2.00
CA LYS A 4 -20.92 6.82 1.51
C LYS A 4 -20.69 5.33 1.66
N THR A 5 -20.67 4.61 0.53
CA THR A 5 -20.40 3.18 0.46
C THR A 5 -19.13 2.88 1.26
N GLY A 6 -19.25 2.09 2.33
CA GLY A 6 -18.09 1.67 3.12
C GLY A 6 -17.17 0.84 2.23
N ALA A 7 -16.00 1.37 1.88
CA ALA A 7 -15.01 0.60 1.15
C ALA A 7 -14.50 -0.52 2.06
N ARG A 8 -14.66 -1.78 1.62
CA ARG A 8 -14.10 -2.93 2.33
C ARG A 8 -12.58 -2.81 2.34
N LEU A 9 -12.00 -2.84 3.53
CA LEU A 9 -10.55 -2.93 3.71
C LEU A 9 -10.10 -4.35 3.32
N VAL A 10 -9.32 -4.45 2.25
CA VAL A 10 -8.82 -5.72 1.70
C VAL A 10 -7.35 -5.56 1.36
N VAL A 11 -6.54 -6.54 1.76
CA VAL A 11 -5.18 -6.72 1.29
C VAL A 11 -5.23 -7.68 0.10
N ALA A 12 -5.10 -7.12 -1.10
CA ALA A 12 -5.14 -7.83 -2.39
C ALA A 12 -3.79 -7.74 -3.10
N ILE A 13 -2.70 -7.88 -2.34
CA ILE A 13 -1.33 -8.03 -2.81
C ILE A 13 -0.66 -9.15 -2.04
N THR A 14 0.40 -9.70 -2.61
CA THR A 14 1.22 -10.77 -2.09
C THR A 14 2.70 -10.45 -2.33
N PRO A 15 3.65 -11.23 -1.76
CA PRO A 15 5.06 -11.07 -2.09
C PRO A 15 5.38 -11.21 -3.59
N ALA A 16 4.53 -11.86 -4.38
CA ALA A 16 4.71 -11.97 -5.83
C ALA A 16 4.54 -10.64 -6.57
N ASP A 17 3.91 -9.64 -5.94
CA ASP A 17 3.70 -8.30 -6.51
C ASP A 17 4.91 -7.37 -6.28
N VAL A 18 6.06 -7.90 -5.83
CA VAL A 18 7.30 -7.12 -5.75
C VAL A 18 7.69 -6.64 -7.17
N GLY A 19 7.97 -5.35 -7.30
CA GLY A 19 8.18 -4.65 -8.56
C GLY A 19 6.94 -3.91 -9.06
N GLU A 20 5.75 -4.27 -8.58
CA GLU A 20 4.50 -3.62 -8.98
C GLU A 20 4.24 -2.32 -8.23
N ARG A 21 3.48 -1.43 -8.88
CA ARG A 21 2.99 -0.22 -8.24
C ARG A 21 1.78 -0.56 -7.38
N VAL A 22 1.84 -0.26 -6.09
CA VAL A 22 0.80 -0.56 -5.12
C VAL A 22 0.28 0.70 -4.44
N THR A 23 -0.97 0.63 -3.98
CA THR A 23 -1.47 1.50 -2.92
C THR A 23 -1.58 0.68 -1.64
N THR A 24 -1.17 1.27 -0.53
CA THR A 24 -1.24 0.65 0.80
C THR A 24 -1.93 1.61 1.75
N ARG A 25 -2.67 1.04 2.69
CA ARG A 25 -3.22 1.70 3.86
C ARG A 25 -2.79 0.87 5.07
N ARG A 26 -2.09 1.50 6.00
CA ARG A 26 -1.66 0.87 7.26
C ARG A 26 -2.26 1.56 8.46
N ARG A 27 -2.38 0.82 9.55
CA ARG A 27 -2.67 1.35 10.89
C ARG A 27 -1.41 2.02 11.44
N ASP A 28 -1.62 3.11 12.15
CA ASP A 28 -0.62 3.93 12.83
C ASP A 28 -1.22 4.36 14.18
N PRO A 29 -0.42 4.69 15.21
CA PRO A 29 -0.96 5.13 16.49
C PRO A 29 -1.92 6.33 16.38
N SER A 30 -1.74 7.19 15.37
CA SER A 30 -2.60 8.36 15.13
C SER A 30 -3.74 8.09 14.14
N GLY A 31 -3.95 6.85 13.68
CA GLY A 31 -5.04 6.48 12.78
C GLY A 31 -4.58 5.63 11.59
N PHE A 32 -4.91 6.05 10.37
CA PHE A 32 -4.48 5.38 9.14
C PHE A 32 -3.50 6.25 8.36
N ARG A 33 -2.50 5.61 7.75
CA ARG A 33 -1.59 6.24 6.80
C ARG A 33 -1.60 5.49 5.49
N ASP A 34 -1.62 6.26 4.40
CA ASP A 34 -1.59 5.74 3.06
C ASP A 34 -0.21 5.94 2.42
N ALA A 35 0.23 4.99 1.61
CA ALA A 35 1.41 5.13 0.79
C ALA A 35 1.16 4.55 -0.61
N VAL A 36 1.66 5.24 -1.62
CA VAL A 36 1.59 4.81 -3.03
C VAL A 36 2.99 4.80 -3.59
N GLY A 37 3.41 3.67 -4.15
CA GLY A 37 4.78 3.47 -4.61
C GLY A 37 4.98 2.11 -5.23
N VAL A 38 6.22 1.78 -5.56
CA VAL A 38 6.60 0.43 -6.00
C VAL A 38 6.85 -0.43 -4.77
N LEU A 39 6.28 -1.63 -4.72
CA LEU A 39 6.62 -2.61 -3.70
C LEU A 39 8.01 -3.15 -3.99
N GLU A 40 9.03 -2.70 -3.27
CA GLU A 40 10.42 -3.10 -3.53
C GLU A 40 10.79 -4.42 -2.89
N SER A 41 10.20 -4.72 -1.74
CA SER A 41 10.39 -6.00 -1.08
C SER A 41 9.25 -6.30 -0.15
N TRP A 42 9.02 -7.59 0.05
CA TRP A 42 8.18 -8.14 1.10
C TRP A 42 8.91 -9.34 1.68
N ARG A 43 9.46 -9.19 2.89
CA ARG A 43 10.19 -10.24 3.58
C ARG A 43 10.09 -10.03 5.08
N ASP A 44 10.18 -11.11 5.84
CA ASP A 44 10.22 -11.06 7.31
C ASP A 44 9.04 -10.28 7.92
N GLY A 45 7.86 -10.36 7.30
CA GLY A 45 6.67 -9.63 7.73
C GLY A 45 6.72 -8.12 7.50
N VAL A 46 7.64 -7.61 6.67
CA VAL A 46 7.78 -6.18 6.38
C VAL A 46 7.75 -5.93 4.87
N LEU A 47 6.89 -4.99 4.48
CA LEU A 47 6.80 -4.46 3.13
C LEU A 47 7.63 -3.16 3.05
N THR A 48 8.47 -3.05 2.03
CA THR A 48 9.18 -1.80 1.70
C THR A 48 8.57 -1.22 0.44
N VAL A 49 8.00 -0.03 0.54
CA VAL A 49 7.39 0.69 -0.58
C VAL A 49 8.22 1.92 -0.91
N ARG A 50 8.76 1.97 -2.13
CA ARG A 50 9.44 3.16 -2.67
C ARG A 50 8.44 4.12 -3.27
N LYS A 51 8.31 5.29 -2.66
CA LYS A 51 7.46 6.37 -3.15
C LYS A 51 8.06 7.02 -4.39
N ARG A 52 7.23 7.81 -5.06
CA ARG A 52 7.62 8.56 -6.27
C ARG A 52 8.78 9.53 -6.04
N ASP A 53 8.89 10.09 -4.84
CA ASP A 53 9.98 11.01 -4.45
C ASP A 53 11.30 10.28 -4.13
N GLY A 54 11.34 8.96 -4.25
CA GLY A 54 12.50 8.13 -3.94
C GLY A 54 12.58 7.72 -2.47
N SER A 55 11.73 8.26 -1.58
CA SER A 55 11.72 7.86 -0.18
C SER A 55 11.16 6.44 0.02
N LEU A 56 11.72 5.74 0.99
CA LEU A 56 11.27 4.41 1.39
C LEU A 56 10.32 4.50 2.58
N VAL A 57 9.30 3.64 2.56
CA VAL A 57 8.43 3.43 3.70
C VAL A 57 8.39 1.95 4.00
N GLU A 58 8.71 1.60 5.24
CA GLU A 58 8.52 0.27 5.78
C GLU A 58 7.14 0.16 6.42
N ILE A 59 6.49 -0.96 6.19
CA ILE A 59 5.14 -1.26 6.66
C ILE A 59 5.17 -2.68 7.19
N ALA A 60 4.97 -2.83 8.50
CA ALA A 60 4.78 -4.14 9.09
C ALA A 60 3.47 -4.75 8.57
N GLU A 61 3.52 -6.00 8.12
CA GLU A 61 2.44 -6.72 7.47
C GLU A 61 1.19 -6.77 8.36
N GLU A 62 1.37 -6.95 9.67
CA GLU A 62 0.28 -6.97 10.64
C GLU A 62 -0.47 -5.63 10.78
N THR A 63 0.15 -4.52 10.36
CA THR A 63 -0.48 -3.19 10.38
C THR A 63 -1.26 -2.90 9.09
N LEU A 64 -1.10 -3.72 8.06
CA LEU A 64 -1.68 -3.50 6.75
C LEU A 64 -3.20 -3.70 6.81
N ALA A 65 -3.94 -2.63 6.51
CA ALA A 65 -5.40 -2.63 6.55
C ALA A 65 -5.99 -2.84 5.16
N ALA A 66 -5.40 -2.24 4.14
CA ALA A 66 -5.77 -2.49 2.75
C ALA A 66 -4.57 -2.29 1.84
N ALA A 67 -4.52 -3.05 0.76
CA ALA A 67 -3.55 -2.85 -0.29
C ALA A 67 -4.03 -3.45 -1.61
N LYS A 68 -3.61 -2.88 -2.73
CA LYS A 68 -3.86 -3.44 -4.06
C LYS A 68 -2.80 -2.96 -5.05
N VAL A 69 -2.54 -3.76 -6.07
CA VAL A 69 -1.83 -3.31 -7.27
C VAL A 69 -2.66 -2.21 -7.95
N VAL A 70 -1.98 -1.20 -8.47
CA VAL A 70 -2.58 -0.11 -9.24
C VAL A 70 -1.84 0.07 -10.56
N PRO A 71 -2.53 0.48 -11.63
CA PRO A 71 -1.87 0.74 -12.91
C PRO A 71 -0.71 1.74 -12.78
N PRO A 72 0.29 1.69 -13.69
CA PRO A 72 1.30 2.72 -13.77
C PRO A 72 0.65 4.10 -13.94
N ARG A 73 1.33 5.15 -13.47
CA ARG A 73 0.80 6.51 -13.64
C ARG A 73 0.72 6.81 -15.14
N PRO A 74 -0.36 7.43 -15.63
CA PRO A 74 -0.42 7.88 -17.01
C PRO A 74 0.79 8.74 -17.39
N PRO A 75 1.30 8.65 -18.65
CA PRO A 75 2.26 9.60 -19.16
C PRO A 75 1.71 11.03 -19.02
N ARG A 76 2.60 12.00 -18.80
CA ARG A 76 2.23 13.42 -18.75
C ARG A 76 2.18 14.02 -20.14
#